data_AF-A0A6N8ZRL5-F1
#
_entry.id   AF-A0A6N8ZRL5-F1
#
_cell.length_a   1.000
_cell.length_b   1.000
_cell.length_c   1.000
_cell.angle_alpha   90.00
_cell.angle_beta   90.00
_cell.angle_gamma   90.00
#
_symmetry.space_group_name_H-M   'P 1'
#
loop_
_entity.id
_entity.type
_entity.pdbx_description
1 polymer ?
#
loop_
_entity_poly.entity_id
_entity_poly.type
_entity_poly.pdbx_seq_one_letter_code
_entity_poly.pdbx_strand_id
1 'polypeptide(L)'
;MSISIRTCFVCLIGAMLLASASAPAAAQSSLSQSVFGADPKLSDGALALRLGDYEEGIRLTLEGLRAPAGAAHSIRTRSSAHNNLCAGYVMGGNFREALEHCNESLRLKPNNWHAYSNRAVLYALTGNLNKAAEDIQHGKRINPDAKRLREAEEFLNARLAARDRTVKQT
;
A
#
# COMPACT_ATOMS: atom_id res chain seq x y z
N MET A 1 -26.55 41.70 75.76
CA MET A 1 -26.98 40.56 76.62
C MET A 1 -28.01 39.78 75.82
N SER A 2 -27.89 38.51 75.47
CA SER A 2 -26.94 37.47 75.84
C SER A 2 -27.01 36.35 74.79
N ILE A 3 -25.87 35.69 74.62
CA ILE A 3 -25.63 34.42 73.92
C ILE A 3 -26.45 33.30 74.58
N SER A 4 -27.01 32.35 73.81
CA SER A 4 -26.83 30.92 74.14
C SER A 4 -27.17 29.97 72.99
N ILE A 5 -26.13 29.20 72.65
CA ILE A 5 -26.04 28.03 71.79
C ILE A 5 -26.74 26.82 72.43
N ARG A 6 -27.42 25.96 71.65
CA ARG A 6 -27.63 24.53 71.95
C ARG A 6 -27.71 23.67 70.66
N THR A 7 -26.55 23.14 70.30
CA THR A 7 -26.21 21.75 69.90
C THR A 7 -27.28 20.80 69.32
N CYS A 8 -26.92 20.14 68.19
CA CYS A 8 -26.82 18.68 67.94
C CYS A 8 -27.23 18.35 66.49
N PHE A 9 -26.29 18.04 65.59
CA PHE A 9 -25.70 16.72 65.29
C PHE A 9 -26.48 15.93 64.21
N VAL A 10 -25.73 15.42 63.20
CA VAL A 10 -26.10 14.38 62.20
C VAL A 10 -26.90 14.95 60.99
N CYS A 11 -26.58 14.76 59.69
CA CYS A 11 -25.88 13.71 58.95
C CYS A 11 -25.44 14.18 57.54
N LEU A 12 -24.22 13.80 57.15
CA LEU A 12 -23.84 13.17 55.85
C LEU A 12 -23.96 13.90 54.49
N ILE A 13 -22.76 14.10 53.91
CA ILE A 13 -22.31 13.84 52.52
C ILE A 13 -22.74 14.84 51.42
N GLY A 14 -21.74 15.59 50.92
CA GLY A 14 -21.75 16.18 49.59
C GLY A 14 -20.32 16.30 49.08
N ALA A 15 -19.84 15.26 48.39
CA ALA A 15 -18.47 15.13 47.91
C ALA A 15 -18.19 15.99 46.66
N MET A 16 -17.03 16.63 46.73
CA MET A 16 -16.17 17.22 45.71
C MET A 16 -16.10 16.41 44.39
N LEU A 17 -16.17 17.09 43.24
CA LEU A 17 -15.48 16.70 41.99
C LEU A 17 -15.43 17.90 41.03
N LEU A 18 -14.25 18.52 40.96
CA LEU A 18 -13.83 19.40 39.86
C LEU A 18 -13.45 18.49 38.68
N ALA A 19 -14.17 18.61 37.56
CA ALA A 19 -13.79 17.97 36.30
C ALA A 19 -13.27 19.04 35.33
N SER A 20 -11.95 19.13 35.20
CA SER A 20 -11.27 19.79 34.10
C SER A 20 -11.42 18.93 32.84
N ALA A 21 -12.29 19.33 31.93
CA ALA A 21 -12.44 18.69 30.62
C ALA A 21 -11.44 19.30 29.62
N SER A 22 -10.24 18.71 29.53
CA SER A 22 -9.38 18.82 28.36
C SER A 22 -9.90 17.85 27.28
N ALA A 23 -10.55 18.37 26.24
CA ALA A 23 -10.92 17.57 25.07
C ALA A 23 -9.72 17.40 24.13
N PRO A 24 -9.52 16.20 23.52
CA PRO A 24 -8.30 15.86 22.80
C PRO A 24 -8.26 16.44 21.38
N ALA A 25 -7.04 16.70 20.91
CA ALA A 25 -6.72 17.01 19.52
C ALA A 25 -6.98 15.77 18.63
N ALA A 26 -8.22 15.61 18.17
CA ALA A 26 -8.60 14.61 17.17
C ALA A 26 -9.84 15.07 16.40
N ALA A 27 -9.71 16.17 15.66
CA ALA A 27 -10.78 16.66 14.79
C ALA A 27 -10.19 17.46 13.63
N GLN A 28 -9.62 16.75 12.65
CA GLN A 28 -9.45 17.20 11.25
C GLN A 28 -8.87 16.04 10.39
N SER A 29 -9.62 14.95 10.25
CA SER A 29 -9.44 14.03 9.10
C SER A 29 -10.77 13.82 8.37
N SER A 30 -11.61 14.85 8.33
CA SER A 30 -12.84 14.90 7.57
C SER A 30 -12.61 15.63 6.25
N LEU A 31 -11.88 15.00 5.35
CA LEU A 31 -12.11 15.15 3.91
C LEU A 31 -12.55 13.78 3.36
N SER A 32 -13.53 13.19 4.03
CA SER A 32 -14.31 12.11 3.45
C SER A 32 -15.30 12.69 2.45
N GLN A 33 -15.39 12.03 1.30
CA GLN A 33 -16.48 12.06 0.31
C GLN A 33 -16.34 13.03 -0.88
N SER A 34 -15.61 12.55 -1.90
CA SER A 34 -16.17 12.29 -3.24
C SER A 34 -15.09 11.48 -3.99
N VAL A 35 -15.26 10.17 -4.23
CA VAL A 35 -16.00 9.58 -5.36
C VAL A 35 -16.17 8.07 -5.06
N PHE A 36 -17.38 7.56 -5.23
CA PHE A 36 -17.78 6.15 -5.24
C PHE A 36 -16.68 5.07 -5.39
N GLY A 37 -16.59 4.15 -4.41
CA GLY A 37 -16.16 2.76 -4.64
C GLY A 37 -14.69 2.38 -4.47
N ALA A 38 -13.82 3.28 -4.00
CA ALA A 38 -12.44 2.95 -3.65
C ALA A 38 -12.25 2.91 -2.13
N ASP A 39 -11.68 1.82 -1.63
CA ASP A 39 -11.27 1.68 -0.23
C ASP A 39 -10.20 2.72 0.13
N PRO A 40 -10.41 3.57 1.15
CA PRO A 40 -9.47 4.61 1.54
C PRO A 40 -8.06 4.06 1.80
N LYS A 41 -7.93 2.87 2.38
CA LYS A 41 -6.64 2.25 2.66
C LYS A 41 -5.91 1.87 1.37
N LEU A 42 -6.65 1.42 0.35
CA LEU A 42 -6.06 1.11 -0.95
C LEU A 42 -5.63 2.39 -1.70
N SER A 43 -6.39 3.49 -1.58
CA SER A 43 -5.98 4.77 -2.16
C SER A 43 -4.78 5.38 -1.45
N ASP A 44 -4.79 5.39 -0.12
CA ASP A 44 -3.70 5.95 0.69
C ASP A 44 -2.43 5.12 0.53
N GLY A 45 -2.55 3.78 0.50
CA GLY A 45 -1.44 2.89 0.21
C GLY A 45 -0.83 3.14 -1.17
N ALA A 46 -1.68 3.32 -2.20
CA ALA A 46 -1.20 3.65 -3.54
C ALA A 46 -0.50 5.02 -3.60
N LEU A 47 -0.96 6.00 -2.83
CA LEU A 47 -0.35 7.33 -2.74
C LEU A 47 1.01 7.25 -2.04
N ALA A 48 1.11 6.59 -0.89
CA ALA A 48 2.36 6.39 -0.15
C ALA A 48 3.43 5.71 -1.03
N LEU A 49 3.06 4.66 -1.79
CA LEU A 49 3.97 4.01 -2.74
C LEU A 49 4.47 4.97 -3.83
N ARG A 50 3.63 5.88 -4.31
CA ARG A 50 4.02 6.89 -5.32
C ARG A 50 4.98 7.93 -4.75
N LEU A 51 4.86 8.24 -3.45
CA LEU A 51 5.73 9.18 -2.74
C LEU A 51 7.07 8.54 -2.31
N GLY A 52 7.19 7.22 -2.41
CA GLY A 52 8.40 6.49 -2.01
C GLY A 52 8.33 5.88 -0.61
N ASP A 53 7.22 6.09 0.10
CA ASP A 53 6.99 5.54 1.44
C ASP A 53 6.56 4.07 1.33
N TYR A 54 7.50 3.19 0.97
CA TYR A 54 7.20 1.82 0.59
C TYR A 54 6.60 0.99 1.73
N GLU A 55 7.13 1.12 2.94
CA GLU A 55 6.63 0.39 4.11
C GLU A 55 5.18 0.75 4.42
N GLU A 56 4.88 2.05 4.48
CA GLU A 56 3.53 2.55 4.76
C GLU A 56 2.56 2.20 3.62
N GLY A 57 3.02 2.35 2.37
CA GLY A 57 2.24 1.97 1.19
C GLY A 57 1.88 0.49 1.15
N ILE A 58 2.82 -0.38 1.51
CA ILE A 58 2.59 -1.83 1.65
C ILE A 58 1.59 -2.10 2.77
N ARG A 59 1.82 -1.50 3.96
CA ARG A 59 0.98 -1.70 5.14
C ARG A 59 -0.48 -1.33 4.87
N LEU A 60 -0.71 -0.13 4.35
CA LEU A 60 -2.06 0.36 4.02
C LEU A 60 -2.73 -0.49 2.94
N THR A 61 -1.98 -0.90 1.90
CA THR A 61 -2.55 -1.74 0.84
C THR A 61 -2.96 -3.13 1.37
N LEU A 62 -2.16 -3.72 2.26
CA LEU A 62 -2.51 -4.99 2.93
C LEU A 62 -3.72 -4.84 3.85
N GLU A 63 -3.83 -3.73 4.59
CA GLU A 63 -5.00 -3.43 5.42
C GLU A 63 -6.27 -3.31 4.58
N GLY A 64 -6.23 -2.56 3.48
CA GLY A 64 -7.37 -2.44 2.57
C GLY A 64 -7.79 -3.78 1.97
N LEU A 65 -6.84 -4.65 1.64
CA LEU A 65 -7.16 -5.99 1.14
C LEU A 65 -7.81 -6.94 2.17
N ARG A 66 -7.70 -6.63 3.48
CA ARG A 66 -8.31 -7.42 4.57
C ARG A 66 -9.77 -7.01 4.86
N ALA A 67 -10.32 -6.02 4.17
CA ALA A 67 -11.65 -5.50 4.44
C ALA A 67 -12.74 -6.60 4.35
N PRO A 68 -13.75 -6.58 5.25
CA PRO A 68 -14.79 -7.62 5.32
C PRO A 68 -15.72 -7.60 4.09
N ALA A 69 -16.45 -8.71 3.88
CA ALA A 69 -17.21 -9.04 2.68
C ALA A 69 -18.22 -7.98 2.16
N GLY A 70 -18.67 -7.03 2.99
CA GLY A 70 -19.52 -5.91 2.56
C GLY A 70 -18.78 -4.82 1.77
N ALA A 71 -17.45 -4.77 1.89
CA ALA A 71 -16.53 -3.93 1.12
C ALA A 71 -15.79 -4.76 0.05
N ALA A 72 -16.40 -5.84 -0.45
CA ALA A 72 -15.76 -6.75 -1.40
C ALA A 72 -15.22 -5.99 -2.62
N HIS A 73 -13.89 -5.94 -2.70
CA HIS A 73 -13.18 -5.32 -3.81
C HIS A 73 -13.48 -6.05 -5.12
N SER A 74 -13.80 -5.29 -6.17
CA SER A 74 -13.90 -5.85 -7.53
C SER A 74 -12.60 -6.59 -7.90
N ILE A 75 -12.68 -7.58 -8.79
CA ILE A 75 -11.49 -8.30 -9.29
C ILE A 75 -10.44 -7.31 -9.82
N ARG A 76 -10.88 -6.24 -10.50
CA ARG A 76 -10.02 -5.15 -10.98
C ARG A 76 -9.31 -4.42 -9.83
N THR A 77 -10.04 -4.10 -8.76
CA THR A 77 -9.49 -3.43 -7.56
C THR A 77 -8.45 -4.33 -6.87
N ARG A 78 -8.76 -5.61 -6.64
CA ARG A 78 -7.83 -6.56 -6.04
C ARG A 78 -6.58 -6.77 -6.87
N SER A 79 -6.73 -6.93 -8.19
CA SER A 79 -5.58 -7.03 -9.10
C SER A 79 -4.71 -5.77 -9.03
N SER A 80 -5.31 -4.58 -9.00
CA SER A 80 -4.56 -3.33 -8.88
C SER A 80 -3.83 -3.20 -7.53
N ALA A 81 -4.47 -3.61 -6.43
CA ALA A 81 -3.86 -3.61 -5.10
C ALA A 81 -2.68 -4.60 -5.01
N HIS A 82 -2.82 -5.82 -5.54
CA HIS A 82 -1.71 -6.76 -5.63
C HIS A 82 -0.58 -6.26 -6.56
N ASN A 83 -0.91 -5.59 -7.65
CA ASN A 83 0.10 -4.93 -8.49
C ASN A 83 0.87 -3.84 -7.72
N ASN A 84 0.18 -3.06 -6.89
CA ASN A 84 0.79 -2.03 -6.05
C ASN A 84 1.71 -2.66 -4.99
N LEU A 85 1.27 -3.74 -4.33
CA LEU A 85 2.13 -4.50 -3.41
C LEU A 85 3.37 -5.05 -4.12
N CYS A 86 3.22 -5.59 -5.33
CA CYS A 86 4.37 -6.02 -6.11
C CYS A 86 5.36 -4.86 -6.32
N ALA A 87 4.89 -3.68 -6.75
CA ALA A 87 5.76 -2.51 -6.91
C ALA A 87 6.43 -2.11 -5.59
N GLY A 88 5.68 -2.02 -4.49
CA GLY A 88 6.20 -1.65 -3.19
C GLY A 88 7.30 -2.60 -2.71
N TYR A 89 7.06 -3.90 -2.77
CA TYR A 89 8.06 -4.90 -2.36
C TYR A 89 9.26 -4.97 -3.31
N VAL A 90 9.09 -4.72 -4.62
CA VAL A 90 10.24 -4.57 -5.55
C VAL A 90 11.13 -3.41 -5.08
N MET A 91 10.53 -2.26 -4.78
CA MET A 91 11.28 -1.08 -4.34
C MET A 91 11.89 -1.25 -2.94
N GLY A 92 11.24 -2.02 -2.07
CA GLY A 92 11.77 -2.42 -0.76
C GLY A 92 12.81 -3.54 -0.81
N GLY A 93 13.08 -4.14 -1.98
CA GLY A 93 14.04 -5.25 -2.12
C GLY A 93 13.52 -6.62 -1.66
N ASN A 94 12.26 -6.73 -1.25
CA ASN A 94 11.62 -7.97 -0.82
C ASN A 94 11.09 -8.77 -2.03
N PHE A 95 12.01 -9.34 -2.81
CA PHE A 95 11.67 -9.90 -4.12
C PHE A 95 10.76 -11.14 -4.09
N ARG A 96 10.75 -11.91 -2.99
CA ARG A 96 9.87 -13.08 -2.88
C ARG A 96 8.41 -12.67 -2.75
N GLU A 97 8.12 -11.79 -1.80
CA GLU A 97 6.78 -11.24 -1.54
C GLU A 97 6.29 -10.45 -2.75
N ALA A 98 7.19 -9.70 -3.41
CA ALA A 98 6.86 -9.02 -4.65
C ALA A 98 6.39 -9.98 -5.76
N LEU A 99 7.09 -11.11 -5.95
CA LEU A 99 6.74 -12.09 -6.97
C LEU A 99 5.36 -12.71 -6.70
N GLU A 100 5.04 -13.04 -5.45
CA GLU A 100 3.74 -13.57 -5.05
C GLU A 100 2.62 -12.60 -5.42
N HIS A 101 2.76 -11.31 -5.10
CA HIS A 101 1.75 -10.31 -5.40
C HIS A 101 1.65 -9.97 -6.90
N CYS A 102 2.76 -9.99 -7.63
CA CYS A 102 2.71 -9.86 -9.09
C CYS A 102 1.95 -11.02 -9.73
N ASN A 103 2.19 -12.26 -9.27
CA ASN A 103 1.48 -13.44 -9.75
C ASN A 103 -0.01 -13.39 -9.40
N GLU A 104 -0.36 -12.98 -8.19
CA GLU A 104 -1.76 -12.86 -7.79
C GLU A 104 -2.51 -11.79 -8.60
N SER A 105 -1.87 -10.65 -8.87
CA SER A 105 -2.43 -9.62 -9.75
C SER A 105 -2.77 -10.17 -11.14
N LEU A 106 -1.85 -10.95 -11.72
CA LEU A 106 -2.01 -11.55 -13.05
C LEU A 106 -2.97 -12.75 -13.04
N ARG A 107 -3.08 -13.49 -11.93
CA ARG A 107 -4.09 -14.54 -11.75
C ARG A 107 -5.50 -13.95 -11.75
N LEU A 108 -5.69 -12.84 -11.03
CA LEU A 108 -6.95 -12.12 -10.97
C LEU A 108 -7.28 -11.44 -12.30
N LYS A 109 -6.28 -10.87 -12.95
CA LYS A 109 -6.45 -10.14 -14.22
C LYS A 109 -5.25 -10.40 -15.16
N PRO A 110 -5.36 -11.40 -16.05
CA PRO A 110 -4.26 -11.78 -16.95
C PRO A 110 -3.87 -10.70 -17.96
N ASN A 111 -4.68 -9.67 -18.17
CA ASN A 111 -4.39 -8.52 -19.03
C ASN A 111 -3.94 -7.27 -18.25
N ASN A 112 -3.50 -7.40 -17.00
CA ASN A 112 -2.93 -6.28 -16.25
C ASN A 112 -1.48 -6.01 -16.70
N TRP A 113 -1.31 -5.19 -17.74
CA TRP A 113 0.01 -4.85 -18.28
C TRP A 113 0.95 -4.17 -17.27
N HIS A 114 0.41 -3.50 -16.24
CA HIS A 114 1.24 -2.94 -15.16
C HIS A 114 1.93 -4.04 -14.33
N ALA A 115 1.25 -5.16 -14.10
CA ALA A 115 1.80 -6.27 -13.33
C ALA A 115 2.89 -7.00 -14.12
N TYR A 116 2.73 -7.13 -15.44
CA TYR A 116 3.80 -7.60 -16.30
C TYR A 116 5.03 -6.68 -16.25
N SER A 117 4.86 -5.34 -16.33
CA SER A 117 6.01 -4.43 -16.23
C SER A 117 6.72 -4.54 -14.88
N ASN A 118 5.98 -4.64 -13.77
CA ASN A 118 6.57 -4.75 -12.43
C ASN A 118 7.29 -6.09 -12.23
N ARG A 119 6.70 -7.20 -12.69
CA ARG A 119 7.32 -8.53 -12.60
C ARG A 119 8.54 -8.65 -13.53
N ALA A 120 8.54 -7.98 -14.67
CA ALA A 120 9.70 -7.88 -15.53
C ALA A 120 10.88 -7.17 -14.85
N VAL A 121 10.63 -6.04 -14.17
CA VAL A 121 11.65 -5.34 -13.38
C VAL A 121 12.18 -6.23 -12.26
N LEU A 122 11.29 -6.93 -11.53
CA LEU A 122 11.67 -7.91 -10.51
C LEU A 122 12.58 -9.00 -11.08
N TYR A 123 12.21 -9.58 -12.23
CA TYR A 123 13.02 -10.61 -12.88
C TYR A 123 14.37 -10.08 -13.34
N ALA A 124 14.42 -8.84 -13.86
CA ALA A 124 15.68 -8.20 -14.24
C ALA A 124 16.60 -7.90 -13.04
N LEU A 125 16.03 -7.51 -11.90
CA LEU A 125 16.75 -7.32 -10.63
C LEU A 125 17.32 -8.65 -10.11
N THR A 126 16.53 -9.73 -10.17
CA THR A 126 16.91 -11.07 -9.70
C THR A 126 17.72 -11.89 -10.72
N GLY A 127 18.09 -11.28 -11.87
CA GLY A 127 18.92 -11.93 -12.89
C GLY A 127 18.18 -12.91 -13.82
N ASN A 128 16.87 -13.05 -13.67
CA ASN A 128 15.99 -13.86 -14.52
C ASN A 128 15.67 -13.13 -15.84
N LEU A 129 16.69 -12.74 -16.60
CA LEU A 129 16.56 -11.81 -17.73
C LEU A 129 15.64 -12.32 -18.86
N ASN A 130 15.59 -13.63 -19.09
CA ASN A 130 14.69 -14.21 -20.10
C ASN A 130 13.21 -14.04 -19.71
N LYS A 131 12.86 -14.31 -18.45
CA LYS A 131 11.49 -14.12 -17.95
C LYS A 131 11.08 -12.64 -17.95
N ALA A 132 12.04 -11.74 -17.71
CA ALA A 132 11.79 -10.31 -17.84
C ALA A 132 11.40 -9.93 -19.28
N ALA A 133 12.12 -10.45 -20.29
CA ALA A 133 11.81 -10.22 -21.69
C ALA A 133 10.42 -10.75 -22.07
N GLU A 134 10.07 -11.96 -21.62
CA GLU A 134 8.76 -12.57 -21.85
C GLU A 134 7.62 -11.70 -21.27
N ASP A 135 7.76 -11.24 -20.03
CA ASP A 135 6.77 -10.38 -19.38
C ASP A 135 6.62 -9.03 -20.11
N ILE A 136 7.72 -8.41 -20.54
CA ILE A 136 7.67 -7.17 -21.34
C ILE A 136 6.91 -7.41 -22.65
N GLN A 137 7.18 -8.51 -23.35
CA GLN A 137 6.48 -8.86 -24.59
C GLN A 137 4.99 -9.09 -24.35
N HIS A 138 4.62 -9.81 -23.29
CA HIS A 138 3.22 -9.97 -22.90
C HIS A 138 2.53 -8.64 -22.60
N GLY A 139 3.17 -7.78 -21.80
CA GLY A 139 2.66 -6.44 -21.50
C GLY A 139 2.45 -5.61 -22.77
N LYS A 140 3.42 -5.62 -23.70
CA LYS A 140 3.35 -4.85 -24.96
C LYS A 140 2.27 -5.35 -25.92
N ARG A 141 1.97 -6.66 -25.91
CA ARG A 141 0.81 -7.21 -26.65
C ARG A 141 -0.53 -6.65 -26.15
N ILE A 142 -0.61 -6.29 -24.87
CA ILE A 142 -1.81 -5.73 -24.25
C ILE A 142 -1.85 -4.21 -24.42
N ASN A 143 -0.72 -3.53 -24.18
CA ASN A 143 -0.59 -2.09 -24.32
C ASN A 143 0.79 -1.74 -24.91
N PRO A 144 0.90 -1.57 -26.24
CA PRO A 144 2.18 -1.34 -26.91
C PRO A 144 2.80 0.03 -26.58
N ASP A 145 1.98 1.03 -26.25
CA ASP A 145 2.42 2.42 -26.04
C ASP A 145 2.72 2.75 -24.57
N ALA A 146 2.62 1.78 -23.68
CA ALA A 146 2.84 1.98 -22.25
C ALA A 146 4.30 2.35 -21.94
N LYS A 147 4.51 3.57 -21.44
CA LYS A 147 5.83 4.09 -21.03
C LYS A 147 6.57 3.16 -20.07
N ARG A 148 5.89 2.62 -19.06
CA ARG A 148 6.52 1.71 -18.07
C ARG A 148 7.06 0.42 -18.68
N LEU A 149 6.48 -0.08 -19.78
CA LEU A 149 7.02 -1.26 -20.47
C LEU A 149 8.28 -0.93 -21.25
N ARG A 150 8.38 0.28 -21.82
CA ARG A 150 9.63 0.77 -22.44
C ARG A 150 10.72 0.97 -21.38
N GLU A 151 10.37 1.57 -20.24
CA GLU A 151 11.31 1.74 -19.12
C GLU A 151 11.81 0.38 -18.59
N ALA A 152 10.92 -0.61 -18.45
CA ALA A 152 11.31 -1.96 -18.05
C ALA A 152 12.25 -2.64 -19.08
N GLU A 153 12.03 -2.41 -20.37
CA GLU A 153 12.89 -2.91 -21.45
C GLU A 153 14.26 -2.24 -21.46
N GLU A 154 14.32 -0.92 -21.29
CA GLU A 154 15.58 -0.18 -21.12
C GLU A 154 16.37 -0.70 -19.92
N PHE A 155 15.69 -0.93 -18.80
CA PHE A 155 16.28 -1.51 -17.61
C PHE A 155 16.82 -2.93 -17.87
N LEU A 156 16.04 -3.79 -18.53
CA LEU A 156 16.48 -5.13 -18.94
C LEU A 156 17.72 -5.09 -19.83
N ASN A 157 17.75 -4.20 -20.84
CA ASN A 157 18.87 -4.07 -21.76
C ASN A 157 20.16 -3.63 -21.04
N ALA A 158 20.04 -2.72 -20.06
CA ALA A 158 21.18 -2.34 -19.22
C ALA A 158 21.72 -3.55 -18.42
N ARG A 159 20.83 -4.40 -17.89
CA ARG A 159 21.22 -5.62 -17.16
C ARG A 159 21.88 -6.66 -18.06
N LEU A 160 21.38 -6.85 -19.27
CA LEU A 160 21.98 -7.72 -20.30
C LEU A 160 23.39 -7.24 -20.67
N ALA A 161 23.55 -5.95 -20.96
CA ALA A 161 24.84 -5.38 -21.29
C ALA A 161 25.87 -5.52 -20.15
N ALA A 162 25.42 -5.37 -18.90
CA ALA A 162 26.28 -5.59 -17.73
C ALA A 162 26.72 -7.05 -17.62
N ARG A 163 25.80 -8.01 -17.80
CA ARG A 163 26.10 -9.45 -17.78
C ARG A 163 27.13 -9.83 -18.85
N ASP A 164 26.94 -9.34 -20.08
CA ASP A 164 27.81 -9.69 -21.21
C ASP A 164 29.24 -9.14 -21.03
N ARG A 165 29.40 -8.00 -20.33
CA ARG A 165 30.72 -7.49 -19.93
C ARG A 165 31.40 -8.40 -18.91
N THR A 166 30.66 -8.89 -17.93
CA THR A 166 31.19 -9.82 -16.92
C THR A 166 31.66 -11.12 -17.56
N VAL A 167 30.88 -11.69 -18.50
CA VAL A 167 31.24 -12.94 -19.19
C VAL A 167 32.50 -12.80 -20.05
N LYS A 168 32.76 -11.62 -20.64
CA LYS A 168 33.97 -11.38 -21.46
C LYS A 168 35.24 -11.15 -20.62
N GLN A 169 35.10 -10.90 -19.32
CA GLN A 169 36.21 -10.61 -18.41
C GLN A 169 36.65 -11.84 -17.59
N THR A 170 35.92 -12.94 -17.68
CA THR A 170 36.21 -14.25 -17.07
C THR A 170 36.72 -15.24 -18.10
#